data_AF-A0A5J4TT31-F1
#
_entry.id   AF-A0A5J4TT31-F1
#
_cell.length_a   1.000
_cell.length_b   1.000
_cell.length_c   1.000
_cell.angle_alpha   90.00
_cell.angle_beta   90.00
_cell.angle_gamma   90.00
#
_symmetry.space_group_name_H-M   'P 1'
#
loop_
_entity.id
_entity.type
_entity.pdbx_description
1 polymer ?
#
loop_
_entity_poly.entity_id
_entity_poly.type
_entity_poly.pdbx_seq_one_letter_code
_entity_poly.pdbx_strand_id
1 'polypeptide(L)'
;MTSIDIAQAFHHANVGELSVYHAFSFNNQTYSYIAMSFGVSLAPTVFYKTLKPVIEEIRNRWKLKAIGYADDIILISKDKK
;
A
#
# COMPACT_ATOMS: atom_id res chain seq x y z
N MET A 1 7.52 19.69 4.18
CA MET A 1 7.49 18.36 3.55
C MET A 1 7.00 17.40 4.60
N THR A 2 6.04 16.55 4.26
CA THR A 2 5.46 15.58 5.19
C THR A 2 5.48 14.21 4.53
N SER A 3 5.93 13.18 5.26
CA SER A 3 5.82 11.79 4.84
C SER A 3 4.68 11.13 5.59
N ILE A 4 3.93 10.28 4.90
CA ILE A 4 2.86 9.47 5.45
C ILE A 4 3.19 8.02 5.10
N ASP A 5 3.41 7.20 6.11
CA ASP A 5 3.55 5.75 5.97
C ASP A 5 2.16 5.10 6.04
N ILE A 6 1.82 4.31 5.02
CA ILE A 6 0.59 3.54 4.96
C ILE A 6 0.86 2.03 4.79
N ALA A 7 1.96 1.50 5.31
CA ALA A 7 2.28 0.07 5.28
C ALA A 7 1.11 -0.81 5.79
N GLN A 8 0.41 -0.36 6.83
CA GLN A 8 -0.73 -1.10 7.38
C GLN A 8 -1.92 -1.19 6.40
N ALA A 9 -1.96 -0.36 5.36
CA ALA A 9 -3.00 -0.40 4.35
C ALA A 9 -2.89 -1.61 3.40
N PHE A 10 -1.76 -2.33 3.37
CA PHE A 10 -1.67 -3.62 2.68
C PHE A 10 -2.74 -4.61 3.17
N HIS A 11 -3.08 -4.59 4.45
CA HIS A 11 -4.13 -5.46 5.02
C HIS A 11 -5.54 -5.18 4.50
N HIS A 12 -5.76 -4.06 3.81
CA HIS A 12 -7.05 -3.75 3.16
C HIS A 12 -7.12 -4.30 1.73
N ALA A 13 -5.99 -4.69 1.15
CA ALA A 13 -5.94 -5.25 -0.18
C ALA A 13 -6.20 -6.76 -0.11
N ASN A 14 -7.40 -7.16 -0.55
CA ASN A 14 -7.81 -8.56 -0.59
C ASN A 14 -7.00 -9.33 -1.65
N VAL A 15 -6.49 -10.51 -1.28
CA VAL A 15 -5.73 -11.39 -2.18
C VAL A 15 -6.61 -12.36 -2.98
N GLY A 16 -7.88 -12.52 -2.59
CA GLY A 16 -8.87 -13.33 -3.29
C GLY A 16 -8.40 -14.78 -3.48
N GLU A 17 -8.49 -15.26 -4.73
CA GLU A 17 -8.06 -16.60 -5.13
C GLU A 17 -6.56 -16.84 -4.92
N LEU A 18 -5.74 -15.77 -4.83
CA LEU A 18 -4.30 -15.89 -4.57
C LEU A 18 -3.97 -16.23 -3.12
N SER A 19 -4.95 -16.18 -2.20
CA SER A 19 -4.78 -16.57 -0.78
C SER A 19 -4.16 -17.96 -0.62
N VAL A 20 -4.39 -18.88 -1.56
CA VAL A 20 -3.81 -20.24 -1.56
C VAL A 20 -2.27 -20.22 -1.58
N TYR A 21 -1.67 -19.19 -2.19
CA TYR A 21 -0.21 -19.01 -2.25
C TYR A 21 0.34 -18.26 -1.03
N HIS A 22 -0.55 -17.73 -0.18
CA HIS A 22 -0.21 -16.99 1.03
C HIS A 22 -0.52 -17.85 2.28
N ALA A 23 -0.30 -19.16 2.20
CA ALA A 23 -0.51 -20.07 3.32
C ALA A 23 0.78 -20.32 4.12
N PHE A 24 0.65 -20.53 5.42
CA PHE A 24 1.73 -20.96 6.30
C PHE A 24 1.20 -21.93 7.36
N SER A 25 2.08 -22.78 7.91
CA SER A 25 1.72 -23.71 8.98
C SER A 25 2.37 -23.32 10.29
N PHE A 26 1.59 -23.38 11.38
CA PHE A 26 2.05 -23.14 12.74
C PHE A 26 1.27 -24.02 13.72
N ASN A 27 1.95 -24.66 14.68
CA ASN A 27 1.33 -25.57 15.66
C ASN A 27 0.39 -26.62 15.04
N ASN A 28 0.85 -27.32 14.00
CA ASN A 28 0.08 -28.32 13.25
C ASN A 28 -1.22 -27.79 12.60
N GLN A 29 -1.41 -26.47 12.51
CA GLN A 29 -2.53 -25.85 11.83
C GLN A 29 -2.04 -25.05 10.62
N THR A 30 -2.79 -25.12 9.53
CA THR A 30 -2.56 -24.29 8.33
C THR A 30 -3.43 -23.06 8.39
N TYR A 31 -2.81 -21.91 8.12
CA TYR A 31 -3.42 -20.60 8.02
C TYR A 31 -3.15 -20.04 6.63
N SER A 32 -4.04 -19.17 6.16
CA SER A 32 -3.85 -18.43 4.91
C SER A 32 -4.23 -16.97 5.14
N TYR A 33 -3.46 -16.08 4.54
CA TYR A 33 -3.79 -14.66 4.59
C TYR A 33 -4.99 -14.36 3.69
N ILE A 34 -5.99 -13.65 4.26
CA ILE A 34 -7.15 -13.13 3.54
C ILE A 34 -6.88 -11.78 2.86
N ALA A 35 -5.76 -11.15 3.21
CA ALA A 35 -5.29 -9.89 2.67
C ALA A 35 -3.81 -9.99 2.30
N MET A 36 -3.29 -8.95 1.66
CA MET A 36 -1.90 -8.94 1.22
C MET A 36 -0.96 -9.01 2.42
N SER A 37 -0.19 -10.09 2.48
CA SER A 37 0.79 -10.36 3.54
C SER A 37 2.09 -9.60 3.30
N PHE A 38 2.78 -9.28 4.39
CA PHE A 38 4.15 -8.75 4.31
C PHE A 38 5.13 -9.80 3.77
N GLY A 39 6.22 -9.33 3.15
CA GLY A 39 7.27 -10.19 2.60
C GLY A 39 7.01 -10.71 1.19
N VAL A 40 5.85 -10.40 0.59
CA VAL A 40 5.57 -10.69 -0.82
C VAL A 40 6.25 -9.64 -1.71
N SER A 41 7.16 -10.06 -2.58
CA SER A 41 7.92 -9.16 -3.45
C SER A 41 7.04 -8.28 -4.36
N LEU A 42 5.88 -8.80 -4.75
CA LEU A 42 4.91 -8.10 -5.59
C LEU A 42 4.01 -7.13 -4.81
N ALA A 43 3.92 -7.25 -3.48
CA ALA A 43 2.96 -6.49 -2.69
C ALA A 43 3.12 -4.96 -2.84
N PRO A 44 4.34 -4.38 -2.72
CA PRO A 44 4.55 -2.96 -2.96
C PRO A 44 4.10 -2.50 -4.35
N THR A 45 4.36 -3.32 -5.37
CA THR A 45 4.05 -2.98 -6.77
C THR A 45 2.55 -3.02 -7.03
N VAL A 46 1.87 -4.07 -6.56
CA VAL A 46 0.42 -4.21 -6.72
C VAL A 46 -0.32 -3.11 -5.96
N PHE A 47 0.11 -2.83 -4.73
CA PHE A 47 -0.49 -1.78 -3.92
C PHE A 47 -0.27 -0.39 -4.51
N TYR A 48 0.93 -0.08 -4.99
CA TYR A 48 1.22 1.20 -5.63
C TYR A 48 0.36 1.43 -6.89
N LYS A 49 0.06 0.40 -7.68
CA LYS A 49 -0.86 0.51 -8.82
C LYS A 49 -2.26 0.98 -8.38
N THR A 50 -2.73 0.50 -7.23
CA THR A 50 -4.01 0.92 -6.63
C THR A 50 -3.93 2.35 -6.09
N LEU A 51 -2.80 2.75 -5.51
CA LEU A 51 -2.60 4.10 -4.99
C LEU A 51 -2.41 5.16 -6.05
N LYS A 52 -1.90 4.81 -7.23
CA LYS A 52 -1.60 5.77 -8.31
C LYS A 52 -2.77 6.73 -8.62
N PRO A 53 -4.01 6.28 -8.88
CA PRO A 53 -5.13 7.19 -9.12
C PRO A 53 -5.46 8.07 -7.90
N VAL A 54 -5.26 7.55 -6.67
CA VAL A 54 -5.47 8.33 -5.43
C VAL A 54 -4.45 9.45 -5.32
N ILE A 55 -3.18 9.20 -5.65
CA ILE A 55 -2.11 10.21 -5.64
C ILE A 55 -2.40 11.30 -6.69
N GLU A 56 -2.89 10.92 -7.87
CA GLU A 56 -3.31 11.86 -8.91
C GLU A 56 -4.48 12.75 -8.43
N GLU A 57 -5.47 12.16 -7.77
CA GLU A 57 -6.58 12.89 -7.17
C GLU A 57 -6.11 13.87 -6.07
N ILE A 58 -5.20 13.45 -5.20
CA ILE A 58 -4.60 14.33 -4.17
C ILE A 58 -3.91 15.54 -4.82
N ARG A 59 -3.12 15.32 -5.89
CA ARG A 59 -2.46 16.40 -6.63
C ARG A 59 -3.48 17.38 -7.21
N ASN A 60 -4.53 16.88 -7.84
CA ASN A 60 -5.54 17.68 -8.51
C ASN A 60 -6.37 18.50 -7.51
N ARG A 61 -6.81 17.87 -6.42
CA ARG A 61 -7.69 18.50 -5.43
C ARG A 61 -6.97 19.48 -4.52
N TRP A 62 -5.73 19.19 -4.12
CA TRP A 62 -5.00 19.98 -3.11
C TRP A 62 -3.92 20.89 -3.71
N LYS A 63 -3.71 20.83 -5.04
CA LYS A 63 -2.73 21.63 -5.78
C LYS A 63 -1.30 21.58 -5.21
N LEU A 64 -0.96 20.47 -4.54
CA LEU A 64 0.35 20.21 -3.95
C LEU A 64 1.10 19.14 -4.76
N LYS A 65 2.40 19.02 -4.55
CA LYS A 65 3.19 17.93 -5.13
C LYS A 65 3.09 16.72 -4.20
N ALA A 66 2.41 15.67 -4.64
CA ALA A 66 2.38 14.37 -3.97
C ALA A 66 3.23 13.34 -4.74
N ILE A 67 4.03 12.55 -4.04
CA ILE A 67 4.83 11.46 -4.61
C ILE A 67 4.49 10.21 -3.80
N GLY A 68 4.11 9.12 -4.44
CA GLY A 68 3.99 7.83 -3.77
C GLY A 68 5.12 6.90 -4.18
N TYR A 69 5.57 6.07 -3.26
CA TYR A 69 6.51 4.99 -3.47
C TYR A 69 6.13 3.83 -2.57
N ALA A 70 5.69 2.71 -3.15
CA ALA A 70 5.16 1.58 -2.40
C ALA A 70 4.05 2.01 -1.41
N ASP A 71 4.36 2.01 -0.12
CA ASP A 71 3.55 2.39 1.03
C ASP A 71 3.88 3.79 1.60
N ASP A 72 4.89 4.48 1.08
CA ASP A 72 5.19 5.85 1.46
C ASP A 72 4.49 6.86 0.55
N ILE A 73 3.90 7.90 1.15
CA ILE A 73 3.39 9.08 0.45
C ILE A 73 4.09 10.33 0.97
N ILE A 74 4.80 11.00 0.08
CA ILE A 74 5.48 12.27 0.34
C ILE A 74 4.62 13.42 -0.21
N LEU A 75 4.26 14.34 0.67
CA LEU A 75 3.54 15.58 0.34
C LEU A 75 4.47 16.79 0.47
N ILE A 76 4.53 17.58 -0.61
CA ILE A 76 5.36 18.78 -0.71
C ILE A 76 4.45 19.95 -1.07
N SER A 77 4.23 20.84 -0.09
CA SER A 77 3.60 22.14 -0.32
C SER A 77 4.63 23.16 -0.83
N LYS A 78 4.18 24.11 -1.65
CA LYS A 78 4.97 25.27 -2.08
C LYS A 78 4.99 26.39 -1.05
N ASP A 79 4.09 26.35 -0.07
CA ASP A 79 4.06 27.36 0.98
C ASP A 79 5.29 27.21 1.87
N LYS A 80 6.19 28.20 1.73
CA LYS A 80 7.11 28.57 2.77
C LYS A 80 6.31 29.41 3.76
N LYS A 81 5.98 28.83 4.92
CA LYS A 81 6.08 29.68 6.10
C LYS A 81 7.56 29.99 6.31
#